data_AF-A0A833VTG3-F1
#
_entry.id   AF-A0A833VTG3-F1
#
_cell.length_a   1.000
_cell.length_b   1.000
_cell.length_c   1.000
_cell.angle_alpha   90.00
_cell.angle_beta   90.00
_cell.angle_gamma   90.00
#
_symmetry.space_group_name_H-M   'P 1'
#
loop_
_entity.id
_entity.type
_entity.pdbx_description
1 polymer ?
#
loop_
_entity_poly.entity_id
_entity_poly.type
_entity_poly.pdbx_seq_one_letter_code
_entity_poly.pdbx_strand_id
1 'polypeptide(L)'
;MADKRRKATSTKRKEEISELKAEICKLRSELELTSDLKGLQQAEHAPPLELVVAENNSMSSVILQQQLDVARMHSTLPPPLELHPLCTRICLKKSWDERSATLLSLREQKFRAAYEYITTRSELSSSCSSDERFETANGDVCCSIFQTVHFSGVKSLQQVYDAVLFSMNNMEISICERLGHITTRDDYDCADSSIYNARMVSTNETGVSTESGCSPGSSIQAIEEASAMLRVGCSFVLTAGSQRLNDDTLVVTLRRAAFVKLHYPKFDMSEITWQELQQDVARWGDVMTRAIRSVLYSVP
;
A
#
# COMPACT_ATOMS: atom_id res chain seq x y z
N MET A 1 -69.13 10.36 49.35
CA MET A 1 -67.98 10.30 48.42
C MET A 1 -68.44 10.90 47.09
N ALA A 2 -67.60 11.66 46.37
CA ALA A 2 -67.95 12.20 45.06
C ALA A 2 -67.46 11.26 43.96
N ASP A 3 -68.37 10.83 43.07
CA ASP A 3 -68.06 9.84 42.04
C ASP A 3 -67.20 10.42 40.90
N LYS A 4 -66.09 9.77 40.57
CA LYS A 4 -65.11 10.24 39.59
C LYS A 4 -65.55 9.85 38.17
N ARG A 5 -66.53 10.59 37.65
CA ARG A 5 -67.08 10.45 36.29
C ARG A 5 -65.96 10.29 35.25
N ARG A 6 -65.86 9.09 34.67
CA ARG A 6 -64.74 8.65 33.83
C ARG A 6 -64.62 9.52 32.56
N LYS A 7 -63.52 10.29 32.41
CA LYS A 7 -63.23 11.07 31.18
C LYS A 7 -63.30 10.15 29.95
N ALA A 8 -63.89 10.64 28.86
CA ALA A 8 -63.97 9.91 27.60
C ALA A 8 -62.59 9.70 26.96
N THR A 9 -62.41 8.58 26.25
CA THR A 9 -61.13 8.23 25.61
C THR A 9 -60.66 9.27 24.58
N SER A 10 -61.61 9.94 23.91
CA SER A 10 -61.33 11.00 22.94
C SER A 10 -60.79 12.29 23.59
N THR A 11 -61.30 12.69 24.76
CA THR A 11 -60.78 13.88 25.46
C THR A 11 -59.42 13.61 26.07
N LYS A 12 -59.21 12.43 26.69
CA LYS A 12 -57.88 12.01 27.18
C LYS A 12 -56.82 12.03 26.08
N ARG A 13 -57.08 11.41 24.92
CA ARG A 13 -56.14 11.44 23.78
C ARG A 13 -55.87 12.85 23.26
N LYS A 14 -56.84 13.77 23.35
CA LYS A 14 -56.66 15.17 22.92
C LYS A 14 -55.82 15.97 23.92
N GLU A 15 -55.97 15.71 25.21
CA GLU A 15 -55.12 16.24 26.29
C GLU A 15 -53.66 15.76 26.08
N GLU A 16 -53.47 14.44 25.99
CA GLU A 16 -52.18 13.76 25.75
C GLU A 16 -51.47 14.24 24.46
N ILE A 17 -52.20 14.40 23.34
CA ILE A 17 -51.64 14.97 22.09
C ILE A 17 -51.26 16.46 22.26
N SER A 18 -51.91 17.22 23.13
CA SER A 18 -51.53 18.61 23.39
C SER A 18 -50.31 18.74 24.30
N GLU A 19 -50.17 17.85 25.29
CA GLU A 19 -49.02 17.76 26.19
C GLU A 19 -47.77 17.34 25.40
N LEU A 20 -47.83 16.25 24.61
CA LEU A 20 -46.74 15.79 23.76
C LEU A 20 -46.32 16.84 22.71
N LYS A 21 -47.26 17.66 22.20
CA LYS A 21 -46.91 18.77 21.29
C LYS A 21 -46.17 19.90 21.99
N ALA A 22 -46.54 20.23 23.23
CA ALA A 22 -45.80 21.22 24.03
C ALA A 22 -44.39 20.72 24.36
N GLU A 23 -44.24 19.43 24.69
CA GLU A 23 -42.95 18.79 24.93
C GLU A 23 -42.07 18.76 23.67
N ILE A 24 -42.61 18.42 22.50
CA ILE A 24 -41.88 18.48 21.22
C ILE A 24 -41.41 19.91 20.91
N CYS A 25 -42.22 20.94 21.17
CA CYS A 25 -41.79 22.34 21.01
C CYS A 25 -40.66 22.71 21.99
N LYS A 26 -40.77 22.29 23.26
CA LYS A 26 -39.73 22.53 24.28
C LYS A 26 -38.41 21.86 23.89
N LEU A 27 -38.44 20.56 23.57
CA LEU A 27 -37.25 19.79 23.17
C LEU A 27 -36.59 20.33 21.91
N ARG A 28 -37.36 20.89 20.96
CA ARG A 28 -36.80 21.61 19.80
C ARG A 28 -36.07 22.88 20.21
N SER A 29 -36.65 23.72 21.07
CA SER A 29 -35.97 24.93 21.54
C SER A 29 -34.73 24.62 22.40
N GLU A 30 -34.73 23.52 23.15
CA GLU A 30 -33.54 23.06 23.89
C GLU A 30 -32.47 22.46 22.95
N LEU A 31 -32.87 21.85 21.83
CA LEU A 31 -31.96 21.42 20.78
C LEU A 31 -31.34 22.60 20.03
N GLU A 32 -32.12 23.62 19.65
CA GLU A 32 -31.60 24.83 18.99
C GLU A 32 -30.62 25.58 19.91
N LEU A 33 -30.99 25.80 21.18
CA LEU A 33 -30.08 26.40 22.17
C LEU A 33 -28.79 25.57 22.37
N THR A 34 -28.86 24.24 22.35
CA THR A 34 -27.65 23.40 22.49
C THR A 34 -26.86 23.20 21.20
N SER A 35 -27.46 23.40 20.01
CA SER A 35 -26.69 23.52 18.76
C SER A 35 -25.96 24.87 18.69
N ASP A 36 -26.62 25.96 19.10
CA ASP A 36 -26.03 27.30 19.08
C ASP A 36 -24.87 27.41 20.07
N LEU A 37 -25.06 26.91 21.30
CA LEU A 37 -23.98 26.81 22.30
C LEU A 37 -22.82 25.93 21.82
N LYS A 38 -23.08 24.82 21.11
CA LYS A 38 -22.02 24.00 20.49
C LYS A 38 -21.31 24.72 19.36
N GLY A 39 -22.04 25.47 18.53
CA GLY A 39 -21.45 26.28 17.46
C GLY A 39 -20.50 27.36 18.01
N LEU A 40 -20.91 28.03 19.09
CA LEU A 40 -20.06 28.99 19.81
C LEU A 40 -18.84 28.32 20.46
N GLN A 41 -19.01 27.18 21.13
CA GLN A 41 -17.88 26.42 21.71
C GLN A 41 -16.91 25.88 20.64
N GLN A 42 -17.39 25.54 19.45
CA GLN A 42 -16.54 25.19 18.32
C GLN A 42 -15.82 26.43 17.74
N ALA A 43 -16.47 27.59 17.72
CA ALA A 43 -15.86 28.84 17.27
C ALA A 43 -14.80 29.40 18.25
N GLU A 44 -14.93 29.17 19.57
CA GLU A 44 -13.91 29.56 20.56
C GLU A 44 -12.68 28.65 20.55
N HIS A 45 -12.80 27.39 20.11
CA HIS A 45 -11.70 26.43 20.08
C HIS A 45 -11.09 26.20 18.68
N ALA A 46 -11.76 26.59 17.60
CA ALA A 46 -11.18 26.55 16.26
C ALA A 46 -10.26 27.77 16.04
N PRO A 47 -9.02 27.59 15.53
CA PRO A 47 -8.21 28.73 15.09
C PRO A 47 -8.95 29.52 13.98
N PRO A 48 -8.80 30.86 13.90
CA PRO A 48 -9.48 31.68 12.91
C PRO A 48 -9.26 31.17 11.48
N LEU A 49 -10.33 31.11 10.67
CA LEU A 49 -10.26 30.55 9.32
C LEU A 49 -9.17 31.21 8.45
N GLU A 50 -8.97 32.52 8.59
CA GLU A 50 -7.91 33.27 7.90
C GLU A 50 -6.51 32.83 8.30
N LEU A 51 -6.29 32.47 9.58
CA LEU A 51 -5.02 31.95 10.09
C LEU A 51 -4.77 30.54 9.53
N VAL A 52 -5.78 29.67 9.55
CA VAL A 52 -5.70 28.32 8.95
C VAL A 52 -5.43 28.39 7.45
N VAL A 53 -6.06 29.34 6.73
CA VAL A 53 -5.80 29.57 5.30
C VAL A 53 -4.39 30.14 5.07
N ALA A 54 -3.90 31.05 5.91
CA ALA A 54 -2.55 31.58 5.82
C ALA A 54 -1.48 30.50 6.09
N GLU A 55 -1.68 29.64 7.09
CA GLU A 55 -0.81 28.50 7.39
C GLU A 55 -0.83 27.47 6.25
N ASN A 56 -2.02 27.10 5.73
CA ASN A 56 -2.13 26.19 4.58
C ASN A 56 -1.47 26.76 3.31
N ASN A 57 -1.60 28.06 3.05
CA ASN A 57 -0.91 28.72 1.93
C ASN A 57 0.61 28.73 2.14
N SER A 58 1.08 28.98 3.36
CA SER A 58 2.49 28.92 3.74
C SER A 58 3.06 27.51 3.52
N MET A 59 2.41 26.48 4.09
CA MET A 59 2.79 25.07 3.88
C MET A 59 2.79 24.69 2.40
N SER A 60 1.77 25.09 1.64
CA SER A 60 1.68 24.85 0.19
C SER A 60 2.84 25.50 -0.57
N SER A 61 3.25 26.71 -0.18
CA SER A 61 4.41 27.39 -0.78
C SER A 61 5.74 26.69 -0.48
N VAL A 62 5.91 26.17 0.75
CA VAL A 62 7.10 25.39 1.15
C VAL A 62 7.15 24.05 0.42
N ILE A 63 6.01 23.34 0.32
CA ILE A 63 5.90 22.08 -0.43
C ILE A 63 6.22 22.31 -1.92
N LEU A 64 5.68 23.36 -2.52
CA LEU A 64 5.97 23.72 -3.92
C LEU A 64 7.46 24.04 -4.12
N GLN A 65 8.06 24.82 -3.22
CA GLN A 65 9.50 25.13 -3.29
C GLN A 65 10.36 23.86 -3.16
N GLN A 66 10.05 22.98 -2.21
CA GLN A 66 10.73 21.69 -2.05
C GLN A 66 10.58 20.81 -3.30
N GLN A 67 9.40 20.74 -3.91
CA GLN A 67 9.16 20.02 -5.16
C GLN A 67 9.98 20.60 -6.32
N LEU A 68 10.08 21.93 -6.43
CA LEU A 68 10.88 22.61 -7.45
C LEU A 68 12.39 22.40 -7.25
N ASP A 69 12.88 22.39 -6.01
CA ASP A 69 14.29 22.12 -5.73
C ASP A 69 14.65 20.65 -5.94
N VAL A 70 13.78 19.70 -5.57
CA VAL A 70 13.92 18.27 -5.90
C VAL A 70 13.91 18.05 -7.41
N ALA A 71 12.99 18.69 -8.15
CA ALA A 71 12.97 18.64 -9.61
C ALA A 71 14.24 19.26 -10.22
N ARG A 72 14.78 20.35 -9.65
CA ARG A 72 16.06 20.93 -10.07
C ARG A 72 17.21 19.95 -9.85
N MET A 73 17.29 19.27 -8.71
CA MET A 73 18.30 18.23 -8.48
C MET A 73 18.19 17.11 -9.52
N HIS A 74 16.99 16.56 -9.75
CA HIS A 74 16.76 15.53 -10.76
C HIS A 74 17.06 15.98 -12.20
N SER A 75 16.96 17.28 -12.51
CA SER A 75 17.36 17.83 -13.82
C SER A 75 18.87 17.84 -14.06
N THR A 76 19.67 17.71 -12.99
CA THR A 76 21.16 17.72 -13.08
C THR A 76 21.76 16.32 -13.01
N LEU A 77 21.18 15.40 -12.24
CA LEU A 77 21.51 13.97 -12.22
C LEU A 77 20.23 13.14 -11.99
N PRO A 78 20.07 11.98 -12.64
CA PRO A 78 19.04 11.02 -12.24
C PRO A 78 19.25 10.59 -10.78
N PRO A 79 18.17 10.27 -10.02
CA PRO A 79 18.28 9.94 -8.61
C PRO A 79 19.32 8.83 -8.35
N PRO A 80 20.31 9.05 -7.45
CA PRO A 80 21.35 8.06 -7.19
C PRO A 80 20.76 6.75 -6.67
N LEU A 81 20.86 5.69 -7.48
CA LEU A 81 20.33 4.34 -7.20
C LEU A 81 20.73 3.80 -5.83
N GLU A 82 21.93 4.17 -5.38
CA GLU A 82 22.55 3.70 -4.14
C GLU A 82 21.97 4.37 -2.88
N LEU A 83 21.11 5.39 -3.03
CA LEU A 83 20.42 6.08 -1.93
C LEU A 83 18.98 5.60 -1.71
N HIS A 84 18.41 4.77 -2.60
CA HIS A 84 17.04 4.30 -2.41
C HIS A 84 16.97 3.23 -1.29
N PRO A 85 16.14 3.35 -0.24
CA PRO A 85 16.22 2.48 0.95
C PRO A 85 16.03 0.97 0.71
N LEU A 86 15.34 0.58 -0.37
CA LEU A 86 15.21 -0.83 -0.76
C LEU A 86 16.36 -1.34 -1.65
N CYS A 87 17.18 -0.44 -2.19
CA CYS A 87 18.32 -0.77 -3.03
C CYS A 87 19.56 -0.95 -2.16
N THR A 88 20.32 -2.02 -2.35
CA THR A 88 21.65 -2.16 -1.75
C THR A 88 22.51 -3.03 -2.65
N ARG A 89 23.78 -2.67 -2.81
CA ARG A 89 24.72 -3.47 -3.59
C ARG A 89 25.25 -4.62 -2.74
N ILE A 90 24.67 -5.80 -2.92
CA ILE A 90 25.09 -7.05 -2.28
C ILE A 90 26.00 -7.84 -3.24
N CYS A 91 26.94 -8.60 -2.68
CA CYS A 91 27.95 -9.39 -3.41
C CYS A 91 28.02 -10.82 -2.84
N LEU A 92 27.23 -11.73 -3.39
CA LEU A 92 27.16 -13.11 -2.92
C LEU A 92 28.37 -13.96 -3.33
N LYS A 93 28.81 -14.84 -2.43
CA LYS A 93 29.87 -15.81 -2.68
C LYS A 93 29.35 -17.07 -3.39
N LYS A 94 30.27 -17.91 -3.87
CA LYS A 94 29.97 -19.14 -4.63
C LYS A 94 29.52 -20.32 -3.75
N SER A 95 30.01 -20.41 -2.52
CA SER A 95 29.58 -21.44 -1.56
C SER A 95 28.16 -21.14 -1.07
N TRP A 96 27.40 -22.18 -0.75
CA TRP A 96 26.04 -22.01 -0.23
C TRP A 96 26.05 -21.49 1.22
N ASP A 97 26.94 -22.01 2.07
CA ASP A 97 27.04 -21.60 3.48
C ASP A 97 27.39 -20.12 3.62
N GLU A 98 28.40 -19.61 2.89
CA GLU A 98 28.76 -18.20 2.98
C GLU A 98 27.73 -17.30 2.28
N ARG A 99 27.01 -17.81 1.27
CA ARG A 99 25.86 -17.10 0.67
C ARG A 99 24.76 -16.92 1.72
N SER A 100 24.34 -18.00 2.37
CA SER A 100 23.34 -17.98 3.44
C SER A 100 23.75 -17.07 4.59
N ALA A 101 25.00 -17.18 5.08
CA ALA A 101 25.53 -16.31 6.13
C ALA A 101 25.55 -14.82 5.73
N THR A 102 25.86 -14.50 4.46
CA THR A 102 25.80 -13.13 3.94
C THR A 102 24.37 -12.60 3.99
N LEU A 103 23.40 -13.38 3.52
CA LEU A 103 21.98 -12.99 3.51
C LEU A 103 21.42 -12.81 4.94
N LEU A 104 21.68 -13.77 5.84
CA LEU A 104 21.30 -13.72 7.24
C LEU A 104 21.88 -12.49 7.97
N SER A 105 23.08 -12.03 7.61
CA SER A 105 23.69 -10.83 8.22
C SER A 105 23.09 -9.50 7.77
N LEU A 106 22.53 -9.44 6.56
CA LEU A 106 21.86 -8.24 6.02
C LEU A 106 20.38 -8.14 6.42
N ARG A 107 19.79 -9.30 6.77
CA ARG A 107 18.37 -9.52 7.08
C ARG A 107 17.73 -8.37 7.88
N GLU A 108 18.14 -8.15 9.13
CA GLU A 108 17.52 -7.14 10.01
C GLU A 108 17.74 -5.68 9.57
N GLN A 109 18.90 -5.33 9.01
CA GLN A 109 19.17 -3.98 8.51
C GLN A 109 18.20 -3.60 7.39
N LYS A 110 17.98 -4.54 6.46
CA LYS A 110 17.08 -4.38 5.32
C LYS A 110 15.62 -4.22 5.74
N PHE A 111 15.18 -4.90 6.80
CA PHE A 111 13.81 -4.74 7.31
C PHE A 111 13.57 -3.34 7.82
N ARG A 112 14.53 -2.84 8.60
CA ARG A 112 14.44 -1.54 9.25
C ARG A 112 14.31 -0.44 8.21
N ALA A 113 15.23 -0.40 7.24
CA ALA A 113 15.18 0.54 6.12
C ALA A 113 13.87 0.44 5.32
N ALA A 114 13.36 -0.77 5.08
CA ALA A 114 12.12 -0.98 4.33
C ALA A 114 10.85 -0.61 5.12
N TYR A 115 10.82 -0.90 6.42
CA TYR A 115 9.71 -0.56 7.32
C TYR A 115 9.66 0.94 7.58
N GLU A 116 10.80 1.58 7.82
CA GLU A 116 10.94 3.04 7.96
C GLU A 116 10.45 3.74 6.69
N TYR A 117 10.93 3.32 5.50
CA TYR A 117 10.48 3.85 4.22
C TYR A 117 8.97 3.68 3.99
N ILE A 118 8.41 2.48 4.20
CA ILE A 118 6.98 2.23 4.00
C ILE A 118 6.12 3.00 5.02
N THR A 119 6.57 3.12 6.27
CA THR A 119 5.90 3.90 7.32
C THR A 119 5.85 5.37 6.89
N THR A 120 7.01 5.98 6.65
CA THR A 120 7.12 7.41 6.34
C THR A 120 6.49 7.81 5.01
N ARG A 121 6.51 6.94 3.99
CA ARG A 121 5.72 7.16 2.75
C ARG A 121 4.21 7.16 2.97
N SER A 122 3.73 6.75 4.15
CA SER A 122 2.30 6.58 4.45
C SER A 122 1.76 7.40 5.62
N GLU A 123 2.61 8.18 6.29
CA GLU A 123 2.24 8.98 7.48
C GLU A 123 1.11 9.99 7.18
N LEU A 124 1.17 10.68 6.04
CA LEU A 124 0.25 11.79 5.72
C LEU A 124 -0.92 11.42 4.79
N SER A 125 -0.98 10.19 4.26
CA SER A 125 -2.04 9.79 3.32
C SER A 125 -2.34 8.30 3.38
N SER A 126 -3.60 7.98 3.70
CA SER A 126 -4.12 6.61 3.80
C SER A 126 -4.19 5.87 2.46
N SER A 127 -4.11 6.58 1.33
CA SER A 127 -4.47 6.06 0.00
C SER A 127 -3.45 6.46 -1.07
N CYS A 128 -2.23 6.81 -0.67
CA CYS A 128 -1.14 7.17 -1.59
C CYS A 128 -0.64 5.94 -2.37
N SER A 129 -0.31 6.16 -3.64
CA SER A 129 0.46 5.25 -4.50
C SER A 129 1.34 6.09 -5.45
N SER A 130 2.53 5.61 -5.79
CA SER A 130 3.44 6.22 -6.77
C SER A 130 4.15 5.16 -7.61
N ASP A 131 4.48 5.52 -8.84
CA ASP A 131 5.27 4.74 -9.80
C ASP A 131 6.25 5.72 -10.47
N GLU A 132 7.49 5.71 -9.98
CA GLU A 132 8.54 6.66 -10.28
C GLU A 132 9.60 5.95 -11.14
N ARG A 133 9.54 6.17 -12.46
CA ARG A 133 10.42 5.49 -13.43
C ARG A 133 11.49 6.41 -13.97
N PHE A 134 12.72 5.90 -14.08
CA PHE A 134 13.87 6.67 -14.54
C PHE A 134 14.91 5.79 -15.24
N GLU A 135 15.53 6.35 -16.28
CA GLU A 135 16.64 5.72 -17.00
C GLU A 135 17.98 6.15 -16.39
N THR A 136 18.96 5.25 -16.42
CA THR A 136 20.34 5.52 -15.98
C THR A 136 21.22 5.90 -17.15
N ALA A 137 22.39 6.48 -16.89
CA ALA A 137 23.39 6.76 -17.93
C ALA A 137 23.93 5.51 -18.69
N ASN A 138 23.54 4.30 -18.27
CA ASN A 138 23.87 3.03 -18.92
C ASN A 138 22.69 2.45 -19.74
N GLY A 139 21.56 3.15 -19.85
CA GLY A 139 20.31 2.64 -20.41
C GLY A 139 19.51 1.70 -19.48
N ASP A 140 20.05 1.30 -18.32
CA ASP A 140 19.29 0.50 -17.36
C ASP A 140 18.06 1.31 -16.89
N VAL A 141 16.88 0.70 -16.83
CA VAL A 141 15.63 1.31 -16.38
C VAL A 141 15.34 0.92 -14.93
N CYS A 142 14.95 1.90 -14.12
CA CYS A 142 14.69 1.71 -12.70
C CYS A 142 13.30 2.24 -12.33
N CYS A 143 12.59 1.49 -11.48
CA CYS A 143 11.24 1.84 -11.01
C CYS A 143 11.21 1.84 -9.47
N SER A 144 10.87 2.99 -8.88
CA SER A 144 10.50 3.14 -7.46
C SER A 144 8.97 3.12 -7.38
N ILE A 145 8.41 2.10 -6.73
CA ILE A 145 6.96 1.88 -6.64
C ILE A 145 6.56 1.86 -5.17
N PHE A 146 5.56 2.66 -4.81
CA PHE A 146 4.87 2.58 -3.52
C PHE A 146 3.37 2.42 -3.78
N GLN A 147 2.67 1.54 -3.06
CA GLN A 147 1.25 1.31 -3.29
C GLN A 147 0.53 0.97 -1.98
N THR A 148 -0.60 1.66 -1.73
CA THR A 148 -1.51 1.33 -0.64
C THR A 148 -2.76 0.64 -1.19
N VAL A 149 -3.06 -0.55 -0.68
CA VAL A 149 -4.16 -1.40 -1.13
C VAL A 149 -5.05 -1.76 0.06
N HIS A 150 -6.33 -1.42 -0.03
CA HIS A 150 -7.33 -1.80 0.96
C HIS A 150 -8.07 -3.07 0.52
N PHE A 151 -8.34 -3.94 1.50
CA PHE A 151 -9.14 -5.16 1.40
C PHE A 151 -10.27 -5.07 2.44
N SER A 152 -11.46 -4.67 2.01
CA SER A 152 -12.67 -4.63 2.84
C SER A 152 -13.40 -5.98 2.84
N GLY A 153 -14.22 -6.24 3.86
CA GLY A 153 -15.06 -7.44 3.95
C GLY A 153 -14.28 -8.74 4.21
N VAL A 154 -13.00 -8.63 4.59
CA VAL A 154 -12.15 -9.79 4.94
C VAL A 154 -12.39 -10.25 6.37
N LYS A 155 -12.19 -11.53 6.65
CA LYS A 155 -12.49 -12.15 7.95
C LYS A 155 -11.47 -11.83 9.03
N SER A 156 -10.20 -11.65 8.66
CA SER A 156 -9.10 -11.34 9.57
C SER A 156 -7.89 -10.76 8.84
N LEU A 157 -6.96 -10.17 9.60
CA LEU A 157 -5.62 -9.82 9.11
C LEU A 157 -4.86 -11.04 8.60
N GLN A 158 -5.01 -12.18 9.26
CA GLN A 158 -4.37 -13.43 8.90
C GLN A 158 -4.83 -13.93 7.52
N GLN A 159 -6.14 -13.85 7.19
CA GLN A 159 -6.64 -14.24 5.87
C GLN A 159 -5.91 -13.48 4.73
N VAL A 160 -5.59 -12.20 4.94
CA VAL A 160 -4.88 -11.38 3.97
C VAL A 160 -3.37 -11.67 3.96
N TYR A 161 -2.77 -11.96 5.12
CA TYR A 161 -1.39 -12.45 5.20
C TYR A 161 -1.21 -13.77 4.44
N ASP A 162 -2.09 -14.74 4.69
CA ASP A 162 -2.07 -16.05 4.02
C ASP A 162 -2.28 -15.91 2.50
N ALA A 163 -3.17 -15.01 2.05
CA ALA A 163 -3.39 -14.72 0.64
C ALA A 163 -2.20 -14.00 -0.03
N VAL A 164 -1.47 -13.13 0.71
CA VAL A 164 -0.21 -12.52 0.25
C VAL A 164 0.87 -13.58 0.09
N LEU A 165 1.06 -14.44 1.09
CA LEU A 165 2.04 -15.52 1.07
C LEU A 165 1.75 -16.54 -0.05
N PHE A 166 0.49 -16.94 -0.21
CA PHE A 166 0.07 -17.80 -1.32
C PHE A 166 0.39 -17.15 -2.68
N SER A 167 0.09 -15.86 -2.86
CA SER A 167 0.37 -15.14 -4.11
C SER A 167 1.87 -15.01 -4.39
N MET A 168 2.71 -14.86 -3.36
CA MET A 168 4.17 -14.84 -3.50
C MET A 168 4.73 -16.22 -3.89
N ASN A 169 4.17 -17.29 -3.32
CA ASN A 169 4.62 -18.66 -3.56
C ASN A 169 4.13 -19.23 -4.90
N ASN A 170 3.12 -18.59 -5.53
CA ASN A 170 2.56 -18.96 -6.85
C ASN A 170 2.63 -17.76 -7.83
N MET A 171 3.74 -17.00 -7.79
CA MET A 171 3.91 -15.76 -8.54
C MET A 171 4.18 -16.05 -10.03
N GLU A 172 4.93 -17.11 -10.34
CA GLU A 172 5.18 -17.63 -11.68
C GLU A 172 3.88 -18.03 -12.39
N ILE A 173 2.99 -18.80 -11.75
CA ILE A 173 1.64 -19.12 -12.25
C ILE A 173 0.86 -17.82 -12.47
N SER A 174 0.86 -16.91 -11.49
CA SER A 174 0.15 -15.63 -11.58
C SER A 174 0.65 -14.77 -12.74
N ILE A 175 1.94 -14.78 -13.06
CA ILE A 175 2.53 -14.09 -14.21
C ILE A 175 2.13 -14.78 -15.52
N CYS A 176 2.22 -16.11 -15.59
CA CYS A 176 1.83 -16.88 -16.77
C CYS A 176 0.36 -16.63 -17.15
N GLU A 177 -0.56 -16.84 -16.20
CA GLU A 177 -2.02 -16.72 -16.43
C GLU A 177 -2.47 -15.29 -16.77
N ARG A 178 -1.77 -14.27 -16.27
CA ARG A 178 -2.25 -12.86 -16.30
C ARG A 178 -1.48 -11.96 -17.26
N LEU A 179 -0.30 -12.38 -17.73
CA LEU A 179 0.48 -11.71 -18.77
C LEU A 179 0.67 -12.54 -20.05
N GLY A 180 0.29 -13.82 -20.08
CA GLY A 180 0.52 -14.71 -21.24
C GLY A 180 1.95 -15.25 -21.34
N HIS A 181 2.80 -14.96 -20.36
CA HIS A 181 4.22 -15.32 -20.36
C HIS A 181 4.44 -16.82 -20.09
N ILE A 182 5.57 -17.35 -20.53
CA ILE A 182 6.10 -18.63 -20.05
C ILE A 182 7.12 -18.31 -18.95
N THR A 183 6.73 -18.52 -17.69
CA THR A 183 7.57 -18.24 -16.52
C THR A 183 7.94 -19.51 -15.77
N THR A 184 9.24 -19.76 -15.61
CA THR A 184 9.78 -20.82 -14.73
C THR A 184 10.34 -20.22 -13.44
N ARG A 185 10.44 -21.05 -12.40
CA ARG A 185 10.92 -20.67 -11.07
C ARG A 185 11.82 -21.78 -10.52
N ASP A 186 13.03 -21.40 -10.14
CA ASP A 186 14.01 -22.25 -9.46
C ASP A 186 14.14 -21.75 -8.00
N ASP A 187 13.63 -22.52 -7.05
CA ASP A 187 13.72 -22.20 -5.63
C ASP A 187 15.08 -22.65 -5.07
N TYR A 188 15.75 -21.78 -4.31
CA TYR A 188 17.00 -22.12 -3.64
C TYR A 188 16.76 -22.57 -2.19
N ASP A 189 17.38 -23.69 -1.81
CA ASP A 189 17.42 -24.14 -0.41
C ASP A 189 17.88 -23.00 0.52
N CYS A 190 17.16 -22.83 1.63
CA CYS A 190 17.48 -21.87 2.68
C CYS A 190 17.68 -22.60 4.02
N ALA A 191 18.70 -22.20 4.79
CA ALA A 191 19.05 -22.81 6.07
C ALA A 191 18.00 -22.62 7.18
N ASP A 192 17.09 -21.67 6.98
CA ASP A 192 15.96 -21.34 7.85
C ASP A 192 14.78 -20.91 6.97
N SER A 193 13.54 -21.19 7.39
CA SER A 193 12.31 -20.90 6.63
C SER A 193 11.97 -19.41 6.54
N SER A 194 12.71 -18.57 7.26
CA SER A 194 12.50 -17.12 7.36
C SER A 194 13.19 -16.29 6.26
N ILE A 195 14.09 -16.89 5.48
CA ILE A 195 14.60 -16.34 4.23
C ILE A 195 14.05 -17.17 3.08
N TYR A 196 13.68 -16.48 2.00
CA TYR A 196 13.21 -17.13 0.78
C TYR A 196 13.83 -16.46 -0.45
N ASN A 197 14.32 -17.27 -1.37
CA ASN A 197 15.12 -16.85 -2.51
C ASN A 197 14.83 -17.74 -3.72
N ALA A 198 14.27 -17.17 -4.78
CA ALA A 198 14.03 -17.88 -6.04
C ALA A 198 14.61 -17.12 -7.23
N ARG A 199 15.08 -17.87 -8.22
CA ARG A 199 15.35 -17.39 -9.56
C ARG A 199 14.10 -17.60 -10.40
N MET A 200 13.67 -16.59 -11.14
CA MET A 200 12.54 -16.69 -12.06
C MET A 200 13.01 -16.30 -13.47
N VAL A 201 12.53 -17.01 -14.49
CA VAL A 201 12.80 -16.68 -15.90
C VAL A 201 11.48 -16.56 -16.61
N SER A 202 11.13 -15.35 -17.03
CA SER A 202 9.87 -15.00 -17.68
C SER A 202 10.12 -14.70 -19.16
N THR A 203 9.55 -15.50 -20.06
CA THR A 203 9.57 -15.25 -21.51
C THR A 203 8.22 -14.70 -21.96
N ASN A 204 8.23 -13.56 -22.64
CA ASN A 204 7.02 -12.90 -23.14
C ASN A 204 6.58 -13.46 -24.52
N GLU A 205 5.46 -12.96 -25.05
CA GLU A 205 4.91 -13.39 -26.35
C GLU A 205 5.85 -13.09 -27.54
N THR A 206 6.71 -12.08 -27.44
CA THR A 206 7.74 -11.78 -28.46
C THR A 206 9.01 -12.63 -28.34
N GLY A 207 9.02 -13.62 -27.43
CA GLY A 207 10.10 -14.60 -27.28
C GLY A 207 11.33 -14.11 -26.51
N VAL A 208 11.25 -12.93 -25.87
CA VAL A 208 12.34 -12.37 -25.06
C VAL A 208 12.21 -12.88 -23.62
N SER A 209 13.22 -13.65 -23.18
CA SER A 209 13.36 -14.10 -21.80
C SER A 209 14.04 -13.04 -20.92
N THR A 210 13.45 -12.76 -19.77
CA THR A 210 14.05 -11.93 -18.71
C THR A 210 14.24 -12.76 -17.44
N GLU A 211 15.46 -12.79 -16.94
CA GLU A 211 15.81 -13.41 -15.65
C GLU A 211 15.62 -12.39 -14.51
N SER A 212 14.87 -12.79 -13.49
CA SER A 212 14.65 -12.03 -12.27
C SER A 212 15.06 -12.84 -11.05
N GLY A 213 15.70 -12.18 -10.09
CA GLY A 213 15.89 -12.76 -8.77
C GLY A 213 14.70 -12.32 -7.92
N CYS A 214 13.75 -13.22 -7.72
CA CYS A 214 12.60 -12.96 -6.87
C CYS A 214 12.92 -13.49 -5.48
N SER A 215 13.35 -12.59 -4.61
CA SER A 215 13.53 -12.86 -3.18
C SER A 215 12.47 -12.14 -2.34
N PRO A 216 11.18 -12.53 -2.46
CA PRO A 216 10.14 -12.04 -1.56
C PRO A 216 10.46 -12.58 -0.17
N GLY A 217 10.97 -11.74 0.71
CA GLY A 217 11.36 -12.24 2.01
C GLY A 217 10.15 -12.61 2.86
N SER A 218 10.20 -13.83 3.36
CA SER A 218 9.10 -14.53 4.03
C SER A 218 8.92 -14.15 5.50
N SER A 219 8.78 -12.85 5.79
CA SER A 219 7.89 -12.36 6.87
C SER A 219 7.58 -10.87 6.66
N ILE A 220 6.65 -10.35 7.46
CA ILE A 220 6.79 -8.99 7.98
C ILE A 220 8.08 -9.01 8.84
N GLN A 221 9.25 -8.79 8.20
CA GLN A 221 10.64 -9.21 8.51
C GLN A 221 11.24 -10.27 7.52
N ALA A 222 11.48 -9.83 6.27
CA ALA A 222 11.89 -10.50 5.00
C ALA A 222 13.28 -11.30 4.96
N ILE A 223 14.23 -11.34 3.98
CA ILE A 223 14.51 -10.72 2.64
C ILE A 223 15.75 -11.38 1.92
N GLU A 224 15.82 -11.29 0.56
CA GLU A 224 17.04 -11.37 -0.32
C GLU A 224 17.87 -12.70 -0.45
N GLU A 225 18.64 -13.03 -1.51
CA GLU A 225 18.98 -12.38 -2.82
C GLU A 225 19.50 -13.35 -3.95
N ALA A 226 19.26 -12.98 -5.22
CA ALA A 226 20.12 -13.02 -6.44
C ALA A 226 20.74 -14.28 -7.11
N SER A 227 20.56 -14.31 -8.45
CA SER A 227 21.62 -14.39 -9.48
C SER A 227 21.20 -13.60 -10.75
N ALA A 228 22.17 -13.26 -11.64
CA ALA A 228 22.05 -12.55 -12.94
C ALA A 228 20.68 -11.92 -13.29
N MET A 229 20.45 -10.67 -12.85
CA MET A 229 19.20 -10.37 -12.15
C MET A 229 18.49 -9.09 -12.61
N LEU A 230 17.18 -9.17 -12.87
CA LEU A 230 16.25 -8.09 -12.53
C LEU A 230 16.24 -7.94 -10.99
N ARG A 231 16.94 -6.94 -10.44
CA ARG A 231 16.99 -6.72 -8.99
C ARG A 231 15.65 -6.17 -8.50
N VAL A 232 14.84 -7.02 -7.88
CA VAL A 232 13.53 -6.67 -7.27
C VAL A 232 13.67 -6.67 -5.74
N GLY A 233 13.98 -5.50 -5.18
CA GLY A 233 13.91 -5.28 -3.73
C GLY A 233 12.49 -4.88 -3.35
N CYS A 234 11.67 -5.84 -2.90
CA CYS A 234 10.25 -5.61 -2.60
C CYS A 234 9.92 -5.93 -1.13
N SER A 235 9.15 -5.05 -0.49
CA SER A 235 8.75 -5.14 0.92
C SER A 235 7.29 -4.77 1.13
N PHE A 236 6.68 -5.33 2.16
CA PHE A 236 5.25 -5.34 2.42
C PHE A 236 4.98 -5.13 3.92
N VAL A 237 4.09 -4.20 4.26
CA VAL A 237 3.61 -3.95 5.62
C VAL A 237 2.09 -4.07 5.63
N LEU A 238 1.58 -5.04 6.37
CA LEU A 238 0.15 -5.26 6.56
C LEU A 238 -0.32 -4.60 7.86
N THR A 239 -1.45 -3.90 7.80
CA THR A 239 -2.09 -3.24 8.95
C THR A 239 -3.60 -3.51 8.92
N ALA A 240 -4.21 -3.78 10.08
CA ALA A 240 -5.66 -3.91 10.19
C ALA A 240 -6.29 -2.62 10.73
N GLY A 241 -7.43 -2.23 10.19
CA GLY A 241 -8.23 -1.11 10.69
C GLY A 241 -9.73 -1.46 10.73
N SER A 242 -10.37 -1.19 11.87
CA SER A 242 -11.83 -1.24 11.99
C SER A 242 -12.42 0.12 11.57
N GLN A 243 -12.71 0.27 10.29
CA GLN A 243 -13.29 1.50 9.76
C GLN A 243 -14.79 1.56 10.10
N ARG A 244 -15.13 2.14 11.25
CA ARG A 244 -16.51 2.33 11.73
C ARG A 244 -17.29 3.31 10.84
N LEU A 245 -17.81 2.81 9.72
CA LEU A 245 -18.72 3.50 8.80
C LEU A 245 -20.08 2.79 8.75
N ASN A 246 -20.81 2.85 9.87
CA ASN A 246 -22.17 2.33 10.09
C ASN A 246 -22.40 0.80 9.91
N ASP A 247 -21.43 0.09 9.36
CA ASP A 247 -21.39 -1.36 9.21
C ASP A 247 -20.03 -1.86 9.75
N ASP A 248 -19.99 -2.93 10.54
CA ASP A 248 -18.79 -3.39 11.27
C ASP A 248 -17.82 -4.17 10.37
N THR A 249 -17.53 -3.60 9.19
CA THR A 249 -16.66 -4.19 8.16
C THR A 249 -15.18 -4.01 8.49
N LEU A 250 -14.46 -5.12 8.63
CA LEU A 250 -13.00 -5.11 8.75
C LEU A 250 -12.37 -4.67 7.42
N VAL A 251 -11.40 -3.74 7.50
CA VAL A 251 -10.56 -3.32 6.38
C VAL A 251 -9.10 -3.60 6.71
N VAL A 252 -8.47 -4.50 5.95
CA VAL A 252 -7.01 -4.69 6.02
C VAL A 252 -6.36 -3.81 4.96
N THR A 253 -5.37 -3.03 5.37
CA THR A 253 -4.58 -2.17 4.50
C THR A 253 -3.18 -2.75 4.35
N LEU A 254 -2.87 -3.21 3.14
CA LEU A 254 -1.53 -3.53 2.71
C LEU A 254 -0.86 -2.27 2.16
N ARG A 255 0.32 -1.93 2.69
CA ARG A 255 1.26 -1.00 2.05
C ARG A 255 2.40 -1.83 1.50
N ARG A 256 2.79 -1.62 0.24
CA ARG A 256 3.96 -2.24 -0.36
C ARG A 256 4.87 -1.19 -0.98
N ALA A 257 6.16 -1.48 -0.98
CA ALA A 257 7.14 -0.74 -1.75
C ALA A 257 8.03 -1.72 -2.53
N ALA A 258 8.37 -1.35 -3.76
CA ALA A 258 9.26 -2.12 -4.61
C ALA A 258 10.27 -1.19 -5.28
N PHE A 259 11.54 -1.58 -5.23
CA PHE A 259 12.56 -1.04 -6.12
C PHE A 259 12.93 -2.11 -7.14
N VAL A 260 12.77 -1.79 -8.42
CA VAL A 260 13.05 -2.70 -9.53
C VAL A 260 14.09 -2.09 -10.44
N LYS A 261 15.13 -2.87 -10.79
CA LYS A 261 16.10 -2.50 -11.81
C LYS A 261 16.09 -3.50 -12.96
N LEU A 262 15.74 -3.02 -14.15
CA LEU A 262 15.85 -3.71 -15.43
C LEU A 262 17.15 -3.28 -16.14
N HIS A 263 18.01 -4.25 -16.42
CA HIS A 263 19.29 -4.00 -17.08
C HIS A 263 19.13 -3.86 -18.59
N TYR A 264 19.85 -2.91 -19.19
CA TYR A 264 19.82 -2.73 -20.65
C TYR A 264 20.43 -3.96 -21.37
N PRO A 265 19.79 -4.47 -22.44
CA PRO A 265 20.30 -5.63 -23.16
C PRO A 265 21.67 -5.36 -23.80
N LYS A 266 22.59 -6.31 -23.69
CA LYS A 266 23.91 -6.27 -24.34
C LYS A 266 23.92 -6.92 -25.73
N PHE A 267 22.74 -6.97 -26.35
CA PHE A 267 22.46 -7.60 -27.63
C PHE A 267 21.38 -6.79 -28.33
N ASP A 268 21.32 -6.87 -29.67
CA ASP A 268 20.38 -6.09 -30.46
C ASP A 268 18.93 -6.48 -30.13
N MET A 269 18.13 -5.48 -29.72
CA MET A 269 16.71 -5.61 -29.40
C MET A 269 15.95 -4.48 -30.08
N SER A 270 14.73 -4.74 -30.55
CA SER A 270 13.90 -3.66 -31.11
C SER A 270 13.44 -2.70 -30.00
N GLU A 271 13.34 -1.40 -30.31
CA GLU A 271 12.89 -0.40 -29.33
C GLU A 271 11.49 -0.72 -28.79
N ILE A 272 10.60 -1.24 -29.64
CA ILE A 272 9.26 -1.69 -29.27
C ILE A 272 9.34 -2.80 -28.22
N THR A 273 10.17 -3.82 -28.46
CA THR A 273 10.35 -4.96 -27.55
C THR A 273 11.00 -4.54 -26.22
N TRP A 274 11.87 -3.53 -26.24
CA TRP A 274 12.42 -2.94 -25.03
C TRP A 274 11.35 -2.15 -24.22
N GLN A 275 10.51 -1.37 -24.90
CA GLN A 275 9.38 -0.64 -24.28
C GLN A 275 8.30 -1.59 -23.74
N GLU A 276 7.99 -2.70 -24.41
CA GLU A 276 7.13 -3.79 -23.94
C GLU A 276 7.67 -4.34 -22.61
N LEU A 277 8.95 -4.74 -22.59
CA LEU A 277 9.58 -5.34 -21.41
C LEU A 277 9.61 -4.38 -20.20
N GLN A 278 9.85 -3.09 -20.41
CA GLN A 278 9.75 -2.07 -19.36
C GLN A 278 8.34 -1.99 -18.75
N GLN A 279 7.29 -2.13 -19.57
CA GLN A 279 5.90 -2.10 -19.11
C GLN A 279 5.54 -3.37 -18.33
N ASP A 280 5.93 -4.54 -18.82
CA ASP A 280 5.61 -5.82 -18.17
C ASP A 280 6.27 -5.97 -16.80
N VAL A 281 7.54 -5.57 -16.68
CA VAL A 281 8.26 -5.55 -15.41
C VAL A 281 7.54 -4.70 -14.35
N ALA A 282 6.96 -3.56 -14.73
CA ALA A 282 6.17 -2.73 -13.80
C ALA A 282 4.82 -3.38 -13.43
N ARG A 283 4.18 -4.12 -14.36
CA ARG A 283 2.87 -4.77 -14.17
C ARG A 283 2.89 -5.90 -13.14
N TRP A 284 4.05 -6.48 -12.79
CA TRP A 284 4.14 -7.61 -11.84
C TRP A 284 3.54 -7.29 -10.45
N GLY A 285 3.63 -6.03 -10.00
CA GLY A 285 3.00 -5.59 -8.74
C GLY A 285 1.47 -5.58 -8.77
N ASP A 286 0.88 -5.30 -9.94
CA ASP A 286 -0.56 -5.38 -10.16
C ASP A 286 -1.04 -6.82 -10.38
N VAL A 287 -0.24 -7.65 -11.05
CA VAL A 287 -0.45 -9.10 -11.15
C VAL A 287 -0.58 -9.71 -9.75
N MET A 288 0.37 -9.42 -8.85
CA MET A 288 0.33 -9.80 -7.44
C MET A 288 -0.93 -9.28 -6.72
N THR A 289 -1.25 -8.00 -6.88
CA THR A 289 -2.42 -7.38 -6.22
C THR A 289 -3.73 -8.01 -6.70
N ARG A 290 -3.82 -8.39 -7.99
CA ARG A 290 -4.96 -9.11 -8.57
C ARG A 290 -5.03 -10.57 -8.10
N ALA A 291 -3.88 -11.25 -7.92
CA ALA A 291 -3.82 -12.59 -7.36
C ALA A 291 -4.34 -12.63 -5.91
N ILE A 292 -3.90 -11.71 -5.05
CA ILE A 292 -4.37 -11.59 -3.66
C ILE A 292 -5.90 -11.37 -3.62
N ARG A 293 -6.43 -10.48 -4.47
CA ARG A 293 -7.88 -10.27 -4.61
C ARG A 293 -8.61 -11.52 -5.10
N SER A 294 -8.00 -12.29 -6.01
CA SER A 294 -8.52 -13.58 -6.48
C SER A 294 -8.70 -14.57 -5.32
N VAL A 295 -7.72 -14.69 -4.43
CA VAL A 295 -7.75 -15.60 -3.27
C VAL A 295 -8.71 -15.13 -2.18
N LEU A 296 -8.83 -13.81 -1.95
CA LEU A 296 -9.70 -13.25 -0.92
C LEU A 296 -11.19 -13.22 -1.29
N TYR A 297 -11.50 -13.08 -2.58
CA TYR A 297 -12.85 -12.80 -3.08
C TYR A 297 -13.35 -13.80 -4.13
N SER A 298 -12.65 -14.93 -4.35
CA SER A 298 -13.22 -16.07 -5.09
C SER A 298 -14.44 -16.60 -4.34
N VAL A 299 -15.62 -16.42 -4.94
CA VAL A 299 -16.88 -16.98 -4.45
C VAL A 299 -16.90 -18.49 -4.77
N PRO A 300 -17.28 -19.36 -3.82
CA PRO A 300 -17.54 -20.78 -4.08
C PRO A 300 -18.76 -21.03 -5.00
#